data_AF-A0A1I5DRY9-F1
#
_entry.id   AF-A0A1I5DRY9-F1
#
_cell.length_a   1.000
_cell.length_b   1.000
_cell.length_c   1.000
_cell.angle_alpha   90.00
_cell.angle_beta   90.00
_cell.angle_gamma   90.00
#
_symmetry.space_group_name_H-M   'P 1'
#
loop_
_entity.id
_entity.type
_entity.pdbx_description
1 polymer ?
#
loop_
_entity_poly.entity_id
_entity_poly.type
_entity_poly.pdbx_seq_one_letter_code
_entity_poly.pdbx_strand_id
1 'polypeptide(L)'
;MKVRLEPSGLVFETEAGTTVLKAAEAAGIEMPSSCRNGTCRTCICQLLEGEARHTIEWPGLSAEEKAERWILPCVAEALGDIAIDAPQAFSLFDDA
;
A
#
# COMPACT_ATOMS: atom_id res chain seq x y z
N MET A 1 8.32 3.26 10.17
CA MET A 1 7.62 1.96 10.11
C MET A 1 7.97 1.37 8.76
N LYS A 2 8.30 0.08 8.70
CA LYS A 2 8.77 -0.55 7.47
C LYS A 2 7.61 -1.17 6.69
N VAL A 3 7.60 -0.93 5.39
CA VAL A 3 6.70 -1.60 4.45
C VAL A 3 7.54 -2.48 3.54
N ARG A 4 7.26 -3.78 3.52
CA ARG A 4 7.85 -4.75 2.60
C ARG A 4 6.88 -5.07 1.46
N LEU A 5 7.36 -5.07 0.24
CA LEU A 5 6.61 -5.45 -0.96
C LEU A 5 7.00 -6.85 -1.38
N GLU A 6 6.01 -7.73 -1.51
CA GLU A 6 6.19 -9.06 -2.07
C GLU A 6 5.73 -9.11 -3.53
N PRO A 7 6.37 -9.90 -4.41
CA PRO A 7 7.54 -10.75 -4.15
C PRO A 7 8.88 -10.06 -4.42
N SER A 8 8.90 -8.75 -4.73
CA SER A 8 10.13 -8.04 -5.10
C SER A 8 11.13 -7.91 -3.95
N GLY A 9 10.66 -7.98 -2.70
CA GLY A 9 11.45 -7.75 -1.51
C GLY A 9 11.83 -6.28 -1.28
N LEU A 10 11.27 -5.35 -2.06
CA LEU A 10 11.50 -3.91 -1.87
C LEU A 10 11.00 -3.49 -0.49
N VAL A 11 11.77 -2.64 0.18
CA VAL A 11 11.45 -2.11 1.51
C VAL A 11 11.57 -0.60 1.51
N PHE A 12 10.60 0.07 2.11
CA PHE A 12 10.64 1.50 2.36
C PHE A 12 10.09 1.86 3.75
N GLU A 13 10.42 3.06 4.20
CA GLU A 13 9.94 3.60 5.46
C GLU A 13 8.69 4.46 5.24
N THR A 14 7.79 4.44 6.22
CA THR A 14 6.63 5.33 6.31
C THR A 14 6.49 5.88 7.73
N GLU A 15 5.89 7.07 7.82
CA GLU A 15 5.59 7.77 9.06
C GLU A 15 4.08 7.77 9.34
N ALA A 16 3.69 7.98 10.60
CA ALA A 16 2.30 8.12 10.96
C ALA A 16 1.64 9.29 10.20
N GLY A 17 0.43 9.08 9.68
CA GLY A 17 -0.27 10.07 8.86
C GLY A 17 0.14 10.07 7.37
N THR A 18 1.09 9.23 6.96
CA THR A 18 1.46 9.04 5.56
C THR A 18 0.85 7.76 5.01
N THR A 19 0.15 7.86 3.87
CA THR A 19 -0.42 6.69 3.21
C THR A 19 0.68 5.83 2.59
N VAL A 20 0.45 4.52 2.52
CA VAL A 20 1.41 3.56 1.98
C VAL A 20 1.84 3.94 0.56
N LEU A 21 0.91 4.39 -0.29
CA LEU A 21 1.24 4.83 -1.65
C LEU A 21 2.16 6.07 -1.65
N LYS A 22 1.86 7.07 -0.80
CA LYS A 22 2.68 8.30 -0.73
C LYS A 22 4.10 7.99 -0.24
N ALA A 23 4.23 7.10 0.73
CA ALA A 23 5.53 6.67 1.24
C ALA A 23 6.33 5.86 0.19
N ALA A 24 5.66 4.99 -0.58
CA ALA A 24 6.30 4.29 -1.69
C ALA A 24 6.84 5.27 -2.75
N GLU A 25 6.02 6.25 -3.16
CA GLU A 25 6.41 7.28 -4.13
C GLU A 25 7.60 8.12 -3.63
N ALA A 26 7.61 8.50 -2.36
CA ALA A 26 8.73 9.23 -1.74
C ALA A 26 10.02 8.40 -1.71
N ALA A 27 9.92 7.07 -1.66
CA ALA A 27 11.04 6.15 -1.75
C ALA A 27 11.44 5.80 -3.20
N GLY A 28 10.78 6.40 -4.20
CA GLY A 28 11.01 6.09 -5.61
C GLY A 28 10.50 4.72 -6.03
N ILE A 29 9.48 4.19 -5.34
CA ILE A 29 8.80 2.95 -5.69
C ILE A 29 7.47 3.30 -6.35
N GLU A 30 7.30 2.87 -7.59
CA GLU A 30 6.05 3.05 -8.32
C GLU A 30 5.12 1.84 -8.06
N MET A 31 3.85 2.13 -7.81
CA MET A 31 2.78 1.13 -7.64
C MET A 31 1.59 1.51 -8.52
N PRO A 32 0.79 0.54 -9.02
CA PRO A 32 -0.44 0.84 -9.74
C PRO A 32 -1.34 1.80 -8.96
N SER A 33 -1.68 2.95 -9.55
CA SER A 33 -2.54 3.95 -8.91
C SER A 33 -3.26 4.82 -9.94
N SER A 34 -4.40 5.41 -9.55
CA SER A 34 -5.17 6.31 -10.42
C SER A 34 -5.91 7.42 -9.62
N CYS A 35 -7.08 7.13 -9.04
CA CYS A 35 -7.93 8.17 -8.44
C CYS A 35 -7.39 8.80 -7.14
N ARG A 36 -6.51 8.09 -6.42
CA ARG A 36 -5.92 8.52 -5.13
C ARG A 36 -6.93 8.95 -4.05
N ASN A 37 -8.18 8.49 -4.14
CA ASN A 37 -9.25 8.83 -3.20
C ASN A 37 -10.03 7.60 -2.71
N GLY A 38 -9.51 6.39 -2.95
CA GLY A 38 -10.08 5.14 -2.42
C GLY A 38 -11.27 4.56 -3.20
N THR A 39 -11.53 5.00 -4.44
CA THR A 39 -12.72 4.55 -5.22
C THR A 39 -12.40 3.65 -6.42
N CYS A 40 -11.36 3.95 -7.21
CA CYS A 40 -11.11 3.26 -8.49
C CYS A 40 -10.54 1.84 -8.38
N ARG A 41 -10.03 1.47 -7.20
CA ARG A 41 -9.39 0.16 -6.91
C ARG A 41 -8.13 -0.17 -7.71
N THR A 42 -7.58 0.73 -8.54
CA THR A 42 -6.32 0.49 -9.27
C THR A 42 -5.15 0.08 -8.35
N CYS A 43 -5.09 0.63 -7.13
CA CYS A 43 -4.02 0.34 -6.18
C CYS A 43 -4.30 -0.86 -5.27
N ILE A 44 -5.42 -1.57 -5.43
CA ILE A 44 -5.82 -2.62 -4.49
C ILE A 44 -4.72 -3.68 -4.34
N CYS A 45 -4.43 -4.06 -3.10
CA CYS A 45 -3.44 -5.08 -2.77
C CYS A 45 -3.80 -5.77 -1.45
N GLN A 46 -3.22 -6.94 -1.20
CA GLN A 46 -3.47 -7.68 0.04
C GLN A 46 -2.41 -7.37 1.10
N LEU A 47 -2.84 -7.21 2.35
CA LEU A 47 -1.97 -7.09 3.51
C LEU A 47 -1.61 -8.49 4.03
N LEU A 48 -0.35 -8.86 3.87
CA LEU A 48 0.21 -10.16 4.26
C LEU A 48 0.58 -10.20 5.74
N GLU A 49 1.15 -9.10 6.26
CA GLU A 49 1.60 -8.97 7.65
C GLU A 49 1.27 -7.59 8.23
N GLY A 50 1.13 -7.52 9.56
CA GLY A 50 0.91 -6.28 10.30
C GLY A 50 -0.50 -5.70 10.16
N GLU A 51 -0.69 -4.42 10.48
CA GLU A 51 -2.00 -3.76 10.46
C GLU A 51 -1.97 -2.43 9.72
N ALA A 52 -3.07 -2.11 9.04
CA ALA A 52 -3.26 -0.84 8.37
C ALA A 52 -4.69 -0.33 8.61
N ARG A 53 -4.86 1.00 8.63
CA ARG A 53 -6.17 1.66 8.68
C ARG A 53 -6.41 2.47 7.42
N HIS A 54 -7.66 2.59 6.98
CA HIS A 54 -8.03 3.53 5.93
C HIS A 54 -8.30 4.91 6.53
N THR A 55 -7.88 5.96 5.81
CA THR A 55 -8.09 7.37 6.20
C THR A 55 -9.49 7.89 5.86
N ILE A 56 -10.28 7.08 5.17
CA ILE A 56 -11.66 7.37 4.77
C ILE A 56 -12.60 6.30 5.34
N GLU A 57 -13.84 6.69 5.61
CA GLU A 57 -14.84 5.81 6.22
C GLU A 57 -15.28 4.68 5.27
N TRP A 58 -15.43 4.99 3.97
CA TRP A 58 -15.96 4.09 2.96
C TRP A 58 -14.98 3.88 1.81
N PRO A 59 -13.86 3.16 2.03
CA PRO A 59 -13.02 2.72 0.92
C PRO A 59 -13.83 1.78 0.01
N GLY A 60 -13.52 1.77 -1.28
CA GLY A 60 -14.14 0.91 -2.30
C GLY A 60 -13.80 -0.57 -2.15
N LEU A 61 -13.93 -1.10 -0.93
CA LEU A 61 -13.71 -2.48 -0.52
C LEU A 61 -14.99 -3.03 0.11
N SER A 62 -15.35 -4.25 -0.25
CA SER A 62 -16.44 -4.99 0.38
C SER A 62 -16.08 -5.40 1.82
N ALA A 63 -17.06 -5.84 2.60
CA ALA A 63 -16.80 -6.38 3.94
C ALA A 63 -15.95 -7.67 3.89
N GLU A 64 -16.17 -8.51 2.89
CA GLU A 64 -15.39 -9.74 2.65
C GLU A 64 -13.94 -9.40 2.29
N GLU A 65 -13.73 -8.42 1.41
CA GLU A 65 -12.38 -7.96 1.04
C GLU A 65 -11.63 -7.40 2.26
N LYS A 66 -12.31 -6.66 3.14
CA LYS A 66 -11.72 -6.21 4.41
C LYS A 66 -11.37 -7.39 5.32
N ALA A 67 -12.22 -8.41 5.40
CA ALA A 67 -11.95 -9.63 6.19
C ALA A 67 -10.77 -10.44 5.63
N GLU A 68 -10.61 -10.46 4.31
CA GLU A 68 -9.46 -11.04 3.61
C GLU A 68 -8.22 -10.14 3.58
N ARG A 69 -8.26 -9.01 4.31
CA ARG A 69 -7.15 -8.07 4.49
C ARG A 69 -6.72 -7.35 3.22
N TRP A 70 -7.63 -7.16 2.26
CA TRP A 70 -7.40 -6.25 1.14
C TRP A 70 -7.38 -4.80 1.62
N ILE A 71 -6.48 -4.02 1.06
CA ILE A 71 -6.31 -2.60 1.36
C ILE A 71 -6.25 -1.75 0.09
N LEU A 72 -6.39 -0.44 0.26
CA LEU A 72 -6.19 0.55 -0.79
C LEU A 72 -5.03 1.46 -0.35
N PRO A 73 -3.78 1.16 -0.72
CA PRO A 73 -2.57 1.91 -0.32
C PRO A 73 -2.67 3.42 -0.50
N CYS A 74 -3.44 3.90 -1.48
CA CYS A 74 -3.63 5.33 -1.70
C CYS A 74 -4.30 6.07 -0.54
N VAL A 75 -5.07 5.36 0.29
CA VAL A 75 -5.80 5.87 1.45
C VAL A 75 -5.59 4.98 2.68
N ALA A 76 -4.57 4.13 2.70
CA ALA A 76 -4.24 3.26 3.83
C ALA A 76 -2.96 3.75 4.51
N GLU A 77 -2.96 3.80 5.83
CA GLU A 77 -1.81 4.10 6.68
C GLU A 77 -1.40 2.84 7.44
N ALA A 78 -0.10 2.57 7.51
CA ALA A 78 0.43 1.48 8.33
C ALA A 78 0.31 1.85 9.82
N LEU A 79 -0.02 0.87 10.67
CA LEU A 79 -0.05 1.00 12.13
C LEU A 79 1.18 0.39 12.82
N GLY A 80 2.09 -0.17 12.03
CA GLY A 80 3.34 -0.77 12.43
C GLY A 80 4.10 -1.23 11.18
N ASP A 81 5.04 -2.14 11.34
CA ASP A 81 5.67 -2.79 10.20
C ASP A 81 4.65 -3.70 9.49
N ILE A 82 4.62 -3.64 8.16
CA ILE A 82 3.68 -4.39 7.32
C ILE A 82 4.36 -5.04 6.12
N ALA A 83 3.74 -6.09 5.59
CA ALA A 83 4.08 -6.66 4.28
C ALA A 83 2.84 -6.68 3.40
N ILE A 84 2.97 -6.31 2.13
CA ILE A 84 1.87 -6.30 1.16
C ILE A 84 2.23 -7.05 -0.12
N ASP A 85 1.24 -7.71 -0.72
CA ASP A 85 1.36 -8.35 -2.03
C ASP A 85 1.25 -7.31 -3.14
N ALA A 86 2.37 -6.91 -3.71
CA ALA A 86 2.48 -5.83 -4.70
C ALA A 86 3.39 -6.23 -5.88
N PRO A 87 3.03 -7.26 -6.67
CA PRO A 87 3.89 -7.83 -7.71
C PRO A 87 4.14 -6.90 -8.91
N GLN A 88 3.36 -5.83 -9.03
CA GLN A 88 3.49 -4.83 -10.09
C GLN A 88 4.27 -3.60 -9.63
N ALA A 89 4.74 -3.57 -8.38
CA ALA A 89 5.55 -2.48 -7.88
C ALA A 89 7.00 -2.62 -8.30
N PHE A 90 7.65 -1.51 -8.66
CA PHE A 90 9.05 -1.48 -9.08
C PHE A 90 9.77 -0.23 -8.59
N SER A 91 11.09 -0.32 -8.45
CA SER A 91 11.96 0.79 -8.07
C SER A 91 12.31 1.61 -9.32
N LEU A 92 12.19 2.94 -9.21
CA LEU A 92 12.60 3.90 -10.24
C LEU A 92 14.12 4.14 -10.26
N PHE A 93 14.85 3.57 -9.31
CA PHE A 93 16.31 3.68 -9.20
C PHE A 93 17.04 2.40 -9.60
N ASP A 94 16.31 1.37 -10.05
CA ASP A 94 16.88 0.15 -10.60
C ASP A 94 17.34 0.38 -12.05
N ASP A 95 18.31 1.28 -12.22
CA ASP A 95 19.13 1.39 -13.42
C ASP A 95 20.46 0.65 -13.18
N ALA A 96 20.45 -0.69 -13.34
CA ALA A 96 21.64 -1.51 -13.57
C ALA A 96 21.31 -2.85 -14.25
#